data_AF-A0A964KWR7-F1
#
_entry.id   AF-A0A964KWR7-F1
#
_cell.length_a   1.000
_cell.length_b   1.000
_cell.length_c   1.000
_cell.angle_alpha   90.00
_cell.angle_beta   90.00
_cell.angle_gamma   90.00
#
_symmetry.space_group_name_H-M   'P 1'
#
loop_
_entity.id
_entity.type
_entity.pdbx_description
1 polymer ?
#
loop_
_entity_poly.entity_id
_entity_poly.type
_entity_poly.pdbx_seq_one_letter_code
_entity_poly.pdbx_strand_id
1 'polypeptide(L)'
;MKKDKLILLLLAVGFVLWISGVATKLFISSEMLSGKNFAFAPPASLSSERILYSLIAKSTIMYILGFVMTLLFSILFIKEKKYTLKKEGWLLISILILIVFLPVELFTIWIDLKFIQLEFSQNVDINELRKLFVHRLHALAGAPYMALMGYSTIIIFTIFKPLKQIN
;
A
#
# COMPACT_ATOMS: atom_id res chain seq x y z
N MET A 1 -14.75 -25.48 0.41
CA MET A 1 -13.31 -25.15 0.22
C MET A 1 -12.57 -25.44 1.52
N LYS A 2 -11.41 -26.11 1.52
CA LYS A 2 -10.64 -26.35 2.76
C LYS A 2 -10.29 -25.00 3.40
N LYS A 3 -10.41 -24.85 4.73
CA LYS A 3 -10.20 -23.61 5.50
C LYS A 3 -8.93 -22.86 5.07
N ASP A 4 -7.83 -23.59 4.92
CA ASP A 4 -6.53 -23.05 4.50
C ASP A 4 -6.56 -22.36 3.12
N LYS A 5 -7.32 -22.92 2.17
CA LYS A 5 -7.46 -22.36 0.81
C LYS A 5 -8.27 -21.06 0.85
N LEU A 6 -9.24 -20.96 1.75
CA LEU A 6 -10.01 -19.72 1.96
C LEU A 6 -9.12 -18.62 2.53
N ILE A 7 -8.32 -18.93 3.55
CA ILE A 7 -7.40 -17.95 4.16
C ILE A 7 -6.35 -17.48 3.16
N LEU A 8 -5.77 -18.40 2.37
CA LEU A 8 -4.85 -18.03 1.29
C LEU A 8 -5.50 -17.17 0.21
N LEU A 9 -6.74 -17.47 -0.18
CA LEU A 9 -7.47 -16.66 -1.16
C LEU A 9 -7.71 -15.25 -0.63
N LEU A 10 -8.19 -15.11 0.61
CA LEU A 10 -8.44 -13.82 1.24
C LEU A 10 -7.15 -13.01 1.46
N LEU A 11 -6.05 -13.69 1.81
CA LEU A 11 -4.72 -13.10 1.86
C LEU A 11 -4.30 -12.56 0.49
N ALA A 12 -4.45 -13.36 -0.57
CA ALA A 12 -4.09 -12.95 -1.94
C ALA A 12 -4.93 -11.76 -2.42
N VAL A 13 -6.24 -11.78 -2.17
CA VAL A 13 -7.14 -10.65 -2.49
C VAL A 13 -6.73 -9.39 -1.74
N GLY A 14 -6.51 -9.49 -0.43
CA GLY A 14 -6.04 -8.36 0.37
C GLY A 14 -4.73 -7.79 -0.16
N PHE A 15 -3.79 -8.66 -0.51
CA PHE A 15 -2.46 -8.28 -0.99
C PHE A 15 -2.52 -7.57 -2.35
N VAL A 16 -3.37 -8.04 -3.27
CA VAL A 16 -3.60 -7.38 -4.57
C VAL A 16 -4.25 -6.01 -4.39
N LEU A 17 -5.28 -5.90 -3.53
CA LEU A 17 -5.93 -4.61 -3.23
C LEU A 17 -4.94 -3.62 -2.63
N TRP A 18 -4.08 -4.09 -1.72
CA TRP A 18 -3.05 -3.28 -1.11
C TRP A 18 -2.02 -2.76 -2.13
N ILE A 19 -1.39 -3.64 -2.91
CA ILE A 19 -0.39 -3.24 -3.92
C ILE A 19 -0.99 -2.34 -5.00
N SER A 20 -2.19 -2.67 -5.50
CA SER A 20 -2.86 -1.85 -6.52
C SER A 20 -3.14 -0.43 -6.02
N GLY A 21 -3.46 -0.27 -4.73
CA GLY A 21 -3.61 1.03 -4.10
C GLY A 21 -2.30 1.82 -4.01
N VAL A 22 -1.18 1.17 -3.69
CA VAL A 22 0.15 1.80 -3.74
C VAL A 22 0.48 2.26 -5.17
N ALA A 23 0.28 1.39 -6.17
CA ALA A 23 0.55 1.70 -7.58
C ALA A 23 -0.33 2.85 -8.10
N THR A 24 -1.63 2.85 -7.78
CA THR A 24 -2.57 3.90 -8.19
C THR A 24 -2.17 5.27 -7.62
N LYS A 25 -1.78 5.32 -6.34
CA LYS A 25 -1.31 6.56 -5.71
C LYS A 25 -0.06 7.11 -6.39
N LEU A 26 0.89 6.23 -6.74
CA LEU A 26 2.11 6.63 -7.48
C LEU A 26 1.76 7.19 -8.86
N PHE A 27 0.90 6.49 -9.61
CA PHE A 27 0.48 6.88 -10.95
C PHE A 27 -0.26 8.23 -10.97
N ILE A 28 -1.26 8.41 -10.10
CA ILE A 28 -1.98 9.68 -10.02
C ILE A 28 -1.03 10.81 -9.57
N SER A 29 -0.12 10.50 -8.63
CA SER A 29 0.82 11.51 -8.16
C SER A 29 1.77 11.96 -9.26
N SER A 30 2.24 11.05 -10.12
CA SER A 30 3.09 11.42 -11.27
C SER A 30 2.37 12.29 -12.30
N GLU A 31 1.06 12.10 -12.49
CA GLU A 31 0.25 12.92 -13.41
C GLU A 31 0.03 14.36 -12.86
N MET A 32 -0.14 14.49 -11.54
CA MET A 32 -0.39 15.81 -10.92
C MET A 32 0.86 16.70 -10.87
N LEU A 33 2.05 16.11 -10.96
CA LEU A 33 3.33 16.80 -10.81
C LEU A 33 3.97 17.04 -12.17
N SER A 34 4.29 18.29 -12.49
CA SER A 34 5.11 18.64 -13.64
C SER A 34 6.57 18.90 -13.25
N GLY A 35 7.47 18.20 -13.92
CA GLY A 35 8.91 18.49 -13.91
C GLY A 35 9.64 18.27 -12.58
N LYS A 36 10.91 18.71 -12.56
CA LYS A 36 11.92 18.38 -11.53
C LYS A 36 11.64 18.95 -10.12
N ASN A 37 10.67 19.85 -9.96
CA ASN A 37 10.45 20.60 -8.71
C ASN A 37 9.19 20.19 -7.94
N PHE A 38 8.53 19.09 -8.29
CA PHE A 38 7.22 18.71 -7.71
C PHE A 38 6.18 19.85 -7.82
N ALA A 39 6.30 20.69 -8.85
CA ALA A 39 5.33 21.77 -9.10
C ALA A 39 4.10 21.17 -9.78
N PHE A 40 2.90 21.56 -9.35
CA PHE A 40 1.68 21.16 -10.05
C PHE A 40 1.76 21.53 -11.53
N ALA A 41 1.32 20.61 -12.40
CA ALA A 41 1.21 20.91 -13.82
C ALA A 41 0.39 22.21 -14.05
N PRO A 42 0.75 23.05 -15.04
CA PRO A 42 0.03 24.29 -15.34
C PRO A 42 -1.47 23.99 -15.44
N PRO A 43 -2.30 24.92 -14.96
CA PRO A 43 -3.46 24.60 -14.15
C PRO A 43 -4.38 23.62 -14.88
N ALA A 44 -4.31 22.35 -14.47
CA ALA A 44 -5.51 21.52 -14.47
C ALA A 44 -6.59 22.37 -13.77
N SER A 45 -7.74 22.53 -14.40
CA SER A 45 -8.84 23.29 -13.79
C SER A 45 -9.08 22.80 -12.35
N LEU A 46 -9.52 23.70 -11.46
CA LEU A 46 -9.85 23.35 -10.06
C LEU A 46 -10.78 22.13 -9.98
N SER A 47 -11.63 21.92 -10.99
CA SER A 47 -12.47 20.74 -11.14
C SER A 47 -11.69 19.46 -11.43
N SER A 48 -10.70 19.49 -12.33
CA SER A 48 -9.81 18.36 -12.62
C SER A 48 -8.98 17.95 -11.39
N GLU A 49 -8.41 18.92 -10.67
CA GLU A 49 -7.65 18.64 -9.45
C GLU A 49 -8.52 17.95 -8.38
N ARG A 50 -9.76 18.43 -8.20
CA ARG A 50 -10.72 17.83 -7.27
C ARG A 50 -11.11 16.40 -7.67
N ILE A 51 -11.27 16.11 -8.96
CA ILE A 51 -11.54 14.75 -9.43
C ILE A 51 -10.38 13.81 -9.07
N LEU A 52 -9.14 14.26 -9.25
CA LEU A 52 -7.95 13.48 -8.91
C LEU A 52 -7.83 13.25 -7.41
N TYR A 53 -8.11 14.27 -6.58
CA TYR A 53 -8.16 14.11 -5.12
C TYR A 53 -9.24 13.13 -4.68
N SER A 54 -10.44 13.19 -5.26
CA SER A 54 -11.51 12.22 -4.99
C SER A 54 -11.09 10.80 -5.38
N LEU A 55 -10.41 10.64 -6.52
CA LEU A 55 -9.91 9.34 -6.98
C LEU A 55 -8.84 8.78 -6.04
N ILE A 56 -7.91 9.64 -5.59
CA ILE A 56 -6.91 9.29 -4.57
C ILE A 56 -7.61 8.84 -3.29
N ALA A 57 -8.54 9.62 -2.75
CA ALA A 57 -9.23 9.30 -1.49
C ALA A 57 -9.96 7.94 -1.57
N LYS A 58 -10.68 7.68 -2.65
CA LYS A 58 -11.37 6.40 -2.87
C LYS A 58 -10.40 5.23 -3.03
N SER A 59 -9.32 5.42 -3.79
CA SER A 59 -8.26 4.41 -3.95
C SER A 59 -7.59 4.09 -2.61
N THR A 60 -7.35 5.11 -1.79
CA THR A 60 -6.78 5.00 -0.45
C THR A 60 -7.65 4.17 0.50
N ILE A 61 -8.98 4.26 0.41
CA ILE A 61 -9.88 3.40 1.21
C ILE A 61 -9.65 1.92 0.87
N MET A 62 -9.59 1.58 -0.42
CA MET A 62 -9.35 0.21 -0.88
C MET A 62 -7.95 -0.29 -0.49
N TYR A 63 -6.95 0.60 -0.54
CA TYR A 63 -5.59 0.36 -0.06
C TYR A 63 -5.56 -0.01 1.44
N ILE A 64 -6.23 0.78 2.29
CA ILE A 64 -6.29 0.52 3.74
C ILE A 64 -6.98 -0.81 4.03
N LEU A 65 -8.11 -1.07 3.38
CA LEU A 65 -8.84 -2.34 3.52
C LEU A 65 -7.97 -3.53 3.09
N GLY A 66 -7.29 -3.42 1.95
CA GLY A 66 -6.36 -4.44 1.46
C GLY A 66 -5.20 -4.70 2.43
N PHE A 67 -4.61 -3.64 2.98
CA PHE A 67 -3.53 -3.74 3.96
C PHE A 67 -3.97 -4.47 5.23
N VAL A 68 -5.10 -4.06 5.82
CA VAL A 68 -5.66 -4.69 7.03
C VAL A 68 -6.00 -6.16 6.76
N MET A 69 -6.64 -6.48 5.63
CA MET A 69 -6.91 -7.87 5.24
C MET A 69 -5.62 -8.68 5.11
N THR A 70 -4.59 -8.13 4.45
CA THR A 70 -3.29 -8.81 4.27
C THR A 70 -2.64 -9.13 5.61
N LEU A 71 -2.58 -8.15 6.53
CA LEU A 71 -2.01 -8.37 7.86
C LEU A 71 -2.80 -9.41 8.65
N LEU A 72 -4.14 -9.29 8.70
CA LEU A 72 -4.96 -10.23 9.45
C LEU A 72 -4.84 -11.66 8.92
N PHE A 73 -4.97 -11.85 7.60
CA PHE A 73 -4.91 -13.19 7.01
C PHE A 73 -3.49 -13.77 6.97
N SER A 74 -2.44 -12.95 6.93
CA SER A 74 -1.06 -13.44 7.05
C SER A 74 -0.80 -14.01 8.45
N ILE A 75 -1.26 -13.32 9.50
CA ILE A 75 -1.16 -13.80 10.88
C ILE A 75 -1.97 -15.10 11.06
N LEU A 76 -3.20 -15.14 10.56
CA LEU A 76 -4.04 -16.35 10.63
C LEU A 76 -3.39 -17.53 9.89
N PHE A 77 -2.85 -17.29 8.70
CA PHE A 77 -2.17 -18.31 7.90
C PHE A 77 -0.97 -18.93 8.63
N ILE A 78 -0.12 -18.10 9.24
CA ILE A 78 1.05 -18.55 10.01
C ILE A 78 0.60 -19.39 11.22
N LYS A 79 -0.43 -18.93 11.94
CA LYS A 79 -0.97 -19.64 13.11
C LYS A 79 -1.53 -21.01 12.77
N GLU A 80 -2.26 -21.14 11.67
CA GLU A 80 -2.89 -22.41 11.29
C GLU A 80 -1.91 -23.45 10.79
N LYS A 81 -0.91 -23.04 10.01
CA LYS A 81 0.00 -23.98 9.36
C LYS A 81 1.13 -24.49 10.25
N LYS A 82 1.27 -23.97 11.48
CA LYS A 82 2.36 -24.27 12.42
C LYS A 82 3.73 -24.27 11.72
N TYR A 83 3.92 -23.39 10.73
CA TYR A 83 5.18 -23.33 10.01
C TYR A 83 6.29 -22.99 10.99
N THR A 84 7.33 -23.83 11.03
CA THR A 84 8.55 -23.46 11.71
C THR A 84 9.23 -22.42 10.83
N LEU A 85 9.15 -21.13 11.19
CA LEU A 85 9.71 -20.03 10.38
C LEU A 85 11.19 -20.25 10.02
N LYS A 86 11.93 -21.00 10.84
CA LYS A 86 13.32 -21.40 10.57
C LYS A 86 13.49 -22.37 9.39
N LYS A 87 12.50 -23.24 9.11
CA LYS A 87 12.55 -24.25 8.04
C LYS A 87 12.07 -23.71 6.69
N GLU A 88 11.17 -22.73 6.73
CA GLU A 88 10.57 -22.10 5.55
C GLU A 88 11.16 -20.70 5.36
N GLY A 89 12.42 -20.63 4.91
CA GLY A 89 13.18 -19.38 4.79
C GLY A 89 12.50 -18.32 3.92
N TRP A 90 11.80 -18.72 2.86
CA TRP A 90 11.00 -17.82 2.01
C TRP A 90 9.89 -17.10 2.80
N LEU A 91 9.23 -17.79 3.74
CA LEU A 91 8.16 -17.23 4.56
C LEU A 91 8.74 -16.26 5.59
N LEU A 92 9.87 -16.61 6.19
CA LEU A 92 10.59 -15.73 7.11
C LEU A 92 10.98 -14.41 6.42
N ILE A 93 11.58 -14.46 5.23
CA ILE A 93 11.98 -13.24 4.53
C ILE A 93 10.75 -12.41 4.13
N SER A 94 9.67 -13.06 3.69
CA SER A 94 8.44 -12.36 3.35
C SER A 94 7.86 -11.58 4.54
N ILE A 95 7.89 -12.18 5.73
CA ILE A 95 7.48 -11.51 6.99
C ILE A 95 8.43 -10.38 7.36
N LEU A 96 9.75 -10.58 7.23
CA LEU A 96 10.73 -9.54 7.52
C LEU A 96 10.53 -8.30 6.63
N ILE A 97 10.27 -8.49 5.34
CA ILE A 97 9.94 -7.40 4.42
C ILE A 97 8.68 -6.65 4.91
N LEU A 98 7.61 -7.38 5.26
CA LEU A 98 6.39 -6.76 5.80
C LEU A 98 6.66 -5.96 7.08
N ILE A 99 7.45 -6.50 8.01
CA ILE A 99 7.77 -5.85 9.29
C ILE A 99 8.62 -4.59 9.08
N VAL A 100 9.63 -4.65 8.21
CA VAL A 100 10.53 -3.52 7.93
C VAL A 100 9.76 -2.34 7.33
N PHE A 101 8.81 -2.61 6.43
CA PHE A 101 7.98 -1.56 5.83
C PHE A 101 6.70 -1.25 6.62
N LEU A 102 6.41 -1.97 7.70
CA LEU A 102 5.21 -1.73 8.50
C LEU A 102 5.12 -0.29 9.04
N PRO A 103 6.19 0.32 9.60
CA PRO A 103 6.13 1.70 10.07
C PRO A 103 5.87 2.71 8.95
N VAL A 104 6.45 2.45 7.78
CA VAL A 104 6.25 3.25 6.56
C VAL A 104 4.79 3.24 6.15
N GLU A 105 4.18 2.05 6.09
CA GLU A 105 2.77 1.88 5.74
C GLU A 105 1.83 2.55 6.77
N LEU A 106 2.07 2.35 8.06
CA LEU A 106 1.26 2.96 9.12
C LEU A 106 1.34 4.49 9.07
N PHE A 107 2.53 5.04 8.83
CA PHE A 107 2.70 6.48 8.68
C PHE A 107 1.99 7.03 7.44
N THR A 108 2.09 6.34 6.29
CA THR A 108 1.34 6.73 5.09
C THR A 108 -0.16 6.68 5.31
N ILE A 109 -0.67 5.62 5.95
CA ILE A 109 -2.09 5.46 6.27
C ILE A 109 -2.57 6.61 7.15
N TRP A 110 -1.78 7.05 8.11
CA TRP A 110 -2.14 8.18 8.97
C TRP A 110 -2.33 9.49 8.21
N ILE A 111 -1.43 9.80 7.27
CA ILE A 111 -1.57 10.99 6.39
C ILE A 111 -2.79 10.81 5.48
N ASP A 112 -2.94 9.62 4.92
CA ASP A 112 -4.01 9.23 3.99
C ASP A 112 -5.40 9.30 4.65
N LEU A 113 -5.53 8.96 5.94
CA LEU A 113 -6.77 9.11 6.70
C LEU A 113 -7.18 10.57 6.86
N LYS A 114 -6.22 11.47 7.11
CA LYS A 114 -6.51 12.92 7.15
C LYS A 114 -6.96 13.44 5.78
N PHE A 115 -6.33 12.94 4.72
CA PHE A 115 -6.70 13.27 3.35
C PHE A 115 -8.14 12.85 3.02
N ILE A 116 -8.52 11.61 3.40
CA ILE A 116 -9.90 11.12 3.27
C ILE A 116 -10.87 11.98 4.08
N GLN A 117 -10.56 12.29 5.34
CA GLN A 117 -11.43 13.10 6.19
C GLN A 117 -11.71 14.48 5.58
N LEU A 118 -10.70 15.12 5.01
CA LEU A 118 -10.84 16.44 4.39
C LEU A 118 -11.63 16.38 3.07
N GLU A 119 -11.39 15.37 2.23
CA GLU A 119 -12.08 15.20 0.94
C GLU A 119 -13.58 14.89 1.12
N PHE A 120 -13.95 14.12 2.14
CA PHE A 120 -15.35 13.79 2.45
C PHE A 120 -16.02 14.77 3.43
N SER A 121 -15.32 15.83 3.85
CA SER A 121 -15.90 16.89 4.66
C SER A 121 -16.86 17.76 3.82
N GLN A 122 -17.85 18.37 4.48
CA GLN A 122 -18.80 19.28 3.82
C GLN A 122 -18.13 20.56 3.30
N ASN A 123 -17.03 20.99 3.94
CA ASN A 123 -16.25 22.17 3.57
C ASN A 123 -14.86 21.73 3.07
N VAL A 124 -14.77 21.40 1.78
CA VAL A 124 -13.51 20.97 1.17
C VAL A 124 -12.64 22.19 0.86
N ASP A 125 -11.55 22.39 1.60
CA ASP A 125 -10.49 23.35 1.24
C ASP A 125 -9.45 22.67 0.34
N ILE A 126 -9.45 23.05 -0.93
CA ILE A 126 -8.53 22.54 -1.95
C ILE A 126 -7.07 22.89 -1.61
N ASN A 127 -6.82 24.04 -0.96
CA ASN A 127 -5.47 24.42 -0.58
C ASN A 127 -4.92 23.52 0.52
N GLU A 128 -5.76 23.08 1.46
CA GLU A 128 -5.38 22.12 2.48
C GLU A 128 -5.15 20.72 1.90
N LEU A 129 -6.00 20.26 0.98
CA LEU A 129 -5.79 19.00 0.25
C LEU A 129 -4.45 19.02 -0.50
N ARG A 130 -4.14 20.15 -1.16
CA ARG A 130 -2.88 20.35 -1.86
C ARG A 130 -1.68 20.28 -0.90
N LYS A 131 -1.76 20.93 0.26
CA LYS A 131 -0.71 20.86 1.29
C LYS A 131 -0.50 19.43 1.79
N LEU A 132 -1.59 18.70 2.08
CA LEU A 132 -1.51 17.30 2.50
C LEU A 132 -0.92 16.39 1.42
N PHE A 133 -1.30 16.61 0.16
CA PHE A 133 -0.76 15.89 -0.99
C PHE A 133 0.75 16.10 -1.15
N VAL A 134 1.21 17.35 -1.07
CA VAL A 134 2.65 17.68 -1.12
C VAL A 134 3.38 17.10 0.09
N HIS A 135 2.80 17.21 1.29
CA HIS A 135 3.37 16.61 2.50
C HIS A 135 3.56 15.10 2.35
N ARG A 136 2.57 14.40 1.79
CA ARG A 136 2.64 12.96 1.51
C ARG A 136 3.81 12.59 0.59
N LEU A 137 4.07 13.40 -0.44
CA LEU A 137 5.15 13.16 -1.39
C LEU A 137 6.53 13.35 -0.76
N HIS A 138 6.68 14.40 0.05
CA HIS A 138 7.96 14.71 0.71
C HIS A 138 8.27 13.82 1.91
N ALA A 139 7.26 13.46 2.70
CA ALA A 139 7.46 12.79 3.99
C ALA A 139 8.09 11.39 3.87
N LEU A 140 8.17 10.84 2.66
CA LEU A 140 8.59 9.46 2.44
C LEU A 140 9.73 9.28 1.43
N ALA A 141 10.21 10.34 0.77
CA ALA A 141 11.48 10.39 0.00
C ALA A 141 11.95 9.06 -0.64
N GLY A 142 11.09 8.40 -1.43
CA GLY A 142 11.43 7.15 -2.13
C GLY A 142 11.12 5.83 -1.38
N ALA A 143 10.82 5.86 -0.09
CA ALA A 143 10.46 4.67 0.70
C ALA A 143 9.26 3.87 0.13
N PRO A 144 8.19 4.48 -0.43
CA PRO A 144 7.09 3.74 -1.05
C PRO A 144 7.52 2.96 -2.29
N TYR A 145 8.52 3.46 -3.04
CA TYR A 145 9.10 2.73 -4.18
C TYR A 145 9.91 1.53 -3.69
N MET A 146 10.70 1.70 -2.64
CA MET A 146 11.43 0.59 -2.00
C MET A 146 10.48 -0.47 -1.43
N ALA A 147 9.38 -0.02 -0.82
CA ALA A 147 8.33 -0.89 -0.31
C ALA A 147 7.68 -1.70 -1.45
N LEU A 148 7.32 -1.05 -2.56
CA LEU A 148 6.76 -1.71 -3.75
C LEU A 148 7.68 -2.80 -4.31
N MET A 149 8.98 -2.52 -4.40
CA MET A 149 9.99 -3.51 -4.82
C MET A 149 10.10 -4.67 -3.81
N GLY A 150 10.07 -4.35 -2.52
CA GLY A 150 10.02 -5.35 -1.44
C GLY A 150 8.79 -6.26 -1.56
N TYR A 151 7.61 -5.70 -1.75
CA TYR A 151 6.37 -6.47 -1.89
C TYR A 151 6.35 -7.32 -3.15
N SER A 152 6.90 -6.81 -4.25
CA SER A 152 7.08 -7.61 -5.48
C SER A 152 8.00 -8.81 -5.24
N THR A 153 9.02 -8.66 -4.38
CA THR A 153 9.90 -9.77 -3.97
C THR A 153 9.15 -10.83 -3.17
N ILE A 154 8.17 -10.46 -2.34
CA ILE A 154 7.31 -11.42 -1.62
C ILE A 154 6.57 -12.34 -2.61
N ILE A 155 6.08 -11.81 -3.74
CA ILE A 155 5.42 -12.60 -4.78
C ILE A 155 6.39 -13.64 -5.34
N ILE A 156 7.59 -13.20 -5.73
CA ILE A 156 8.63 -14.08 -6.27
C ILE A 156 8.98 -15.18 -5.26
N PHE A 157 9.19 -14.83 -4.00
CA PHE A 157 9.56 -15.80 -2.96
C PHE A 157 8.43 -16.76 -2.64
N THR A 158 7.17 -16.33 -2.74
CA THR A 158 6.01 -17.20 -2.51
C THR A 158 5.82 -18.21 -3.65
N ILE A 159 6.10 -17.82 -4.89
CA ILE A 159 5.98 -18.68 -6.08
C ILE A 159 7.13 -19.69 -6.13
N PHE A 160 8.36 -19.22 -6.12
CA PHE A 160 9.54 -20.07 -6.32
C PHE A 160 9.98 -20.78 -5.04
N LYS A 161 9.59 -20.27 -3.86
CA LYS A 161 9.98 -20.77 -2.54
C LYS A 161 11.49 -21.03 -2.44
N PRO A 162 12.34 -20.05 -2.84
CA PRO A 162 13.76 -20.19 -2.68
C PRO A 162 14.05 -20.36 -1.17
N LEU A 163 14.99 -21.21 -0.80
CA LEU A 163 15.35 -21.46 0.62
C LEU A 163 14.35 -22.33 1.40
N LYS A 164 13.45 -23.06 0.72
CA LYS A 164 12.79 -24.19 1.36
C LYS A 164 13.83 -25.28 1.65
N GLN A 165 14.01 -25.64 2.92
CA GLN A 165 14.87 -26.79 3.25
C GLN A 165 14.23 -28.06 2.67
N ILE A 166 14.93 -28.67 1.71
CA ILE A 166 14.60 -29.99 1.19
C ILE A 166 15.24 -30.98 2.18
N ASN A 167 14.43 -31.55 3.07
CA ASN A 167 14.79 -32.75 3.81
C ASN A 167 14.45 -33.98 2.98
#